data_AF-A0A821QZW0-F1
#
_entry.id   AF-A0A821QZW0-F1
#
_cell.length_a   1.000
_cell.length_b   1.000
_cell.length_c   1.000
_cell.angle_alpha   90.00
_cell.angle_beta   90.00
_cell.angle_gamma   90.00
#
_symmetry.space_group_name_H-M   'P 1'
#
loop_
_entity.id
_entity.type
_entity.pdbx_description
1 polymer ?
#
loop_
_entity_poly.entity_id
_entity_poly.type
_entity_poly.pdbx_seq_one_letter_code
_entity_poly.pdbx_strand_id
1 'polypeptide(L)'
;GGQVWAETWYEKCLTYEHTQTWIDEQVTKSWFIFVVSSENSNDYRQEIDERFRQHSTFSAQLLGGTDSIDPSEWEKWAPTIKRKPRSISYRLISLDEILPESDLRNALKAAIDYVLKLAEKEDRNYINQLESLRGPPKNKCSQNEIRT
;
A
#
# COMPACT_ATOMS: atom_id res chain seq x y z
N GLY A 1 -0.72 -16.41 -11.60
CA GLY A 1 0.62 -15.82 -11.61
C GLY A 1 1.16 -15.74 -10.21
N GLY A 2 2.20 -14.93 -10.02
CA GLY A 2 2.64 -14.47 -8.71
C GLY A 2 2.91 -12.97 -8.79
N GLN A 3 2.74 -12.28 -7.66
CA GLN A 3 2.91 -10.84 -7.57
C GLN A 3 3.67 -10.51 -6.30
N VAL A 4 4.65 -9.62 -6.41
CA VAL A 4 5.20 -8.91 -5.26
C VAL A 4 4.32 -7.70 -5.02
N TRP A 5 3.77 -7.60 -3.82
CA TRP A 5 3.05 -6.41 -3.37
C TRP A 5 3.90 -5.73 -2.31
N ALA A 6 4.21 -4.46 -2.53
CA ALA A 6 5.03 -3.66 -1.64
C ALA A 6 4.41 -2.27 -1.50
N GLU A 7 4.46 -1.74 -0.29
CA GLU A 7 3.94 -0.41 0.02
C GLU A 7 4.85 0.29 1.03
N THR A 8 4.88 1.62 0.94
CA THR A 8 5.59 2.47 1.89
C THR A 8 4.63 3.53 2.37
N TRP A 9 4.32 3.49 3.66
CA TRP A 9 3.57 4.54 4.35
C TRP A 9 4.55 5.52 4.96
N TYR A 10 4.31 6.82 4.84
CA TYR A 10 5.20 7.84 5.40
C TYR A 10 4.42 9.03 5.96
N GLU A 11 5.01 9.70 6.94
CA GLU A 11 4.37 10.85 7.57
C GLU A 11 4.28 12.03 6.59
N LYS A 12 3.13 12.71 6.60
CA LYS A 12 2.87 13.88 5.75
C LYS A 12 3.92 15.00 5.94
N CYS A 13 4.61 15.08 7.09
CA CYS A 13 5.63 16.12 7.29
C CYS A 13 6.79 16.04 6.29
N LEU A 14 7.12 14.86 5.78
CA LEU A 14 8.14 14.68 4.76
C LEU A 14 7.79 15.42 3.45
N THR A 15 6.50 15.54 3.11
CA THR A 15 6.04 16.27 1.91
C THR A 15 6.17 17.79 2.03
N TYR A 16 6.33 18.33 3.23
CA TYR A 16 6.56 19.76 3.45
C TYR A 16 8.05 20.11 3.40
N GLU A 17 8.92 19.16 3.72
CA GLU A 17 10.37 19.35 3.86
C GLU A 17 11.14 18.92 2.61
N HIS A 18 10.58 17.97 1.84
CA HIS A 18 11.22 17.38 0.68
C HIS A 18 10.32 17.40 -0.55
N THR A 19 10.94 17.30 -1.73
CA THR A 19 10.23 17.20 -3.00
C THR A 19 9.62 15.81 -3.18
N GLN A 20 8.58 15.71 -4.00
CA GLN A 20 8.00 14.41 -4.36
C GLN A 20 9.05 13.47 -4.98
N THR A 21 9.93 14.01 -5.83
CA THR A 21 11.03 13.23 -6.43
C THR A 21 11.94 12.60 -5.38
N TRP A 22 12.32 13.36 -4.34
CA TRP A 22 13.13 12.82 -3.26
C TRP A 22 12.39 11.71 -2.50
N ILE A 23 11.09 11.90 -2.23
CA ILE A 23 10.26 10.88 -1.59
C ILE A 23 10.19 9.61 -2.44
N ASP A 24 9.95 9.74 -3.75
CA ASP A 24 9.87 8.62 -4.68
C ASP A 24 11.20 7.85 -4.76
N GLU A 25 12.34 8.55 -4.69
CA GLU A 25 13.67 7.93 -4.60
C GLU A 25 13.81 7.10 -3.32
N GLN A 26 13.41 7.61 -2.15
CA GLN A 26 13.48 6.86 -0.89
C GLN A 26 12.54 5.65 -0.87
N VAL A 27 11.34 5.80 -1.43
CA VAL A 27 10.40 4.67 -1.62
C VAL A 27 11.01 3.61 -2.52
N THR A 28 11.61 4.02 -3.64
CA THR A 28 12.26 3.10 -4.59
C THR A 28 13.42 2.34 -3.93
N LYS A 29 14.25 3.02 -3.14
CA LYS A 29 15.31 2.37 -2.34
C LYS A 29 14.75 1.38 -1.32
N SER A 30 13.59 1.65 -0.75
CA SER A 30 12.92 0.71 0.16
C SER A 30 12.49 -0.58 -0.54
N TRP A 31 12.15 -0.49 -1.83
CA TRP A 31 11.73 -1.63 -2.65
C TRP A 31 12.90 -2.42 -3.26
N PHE A 32 14.12 -1.93 -3.08
CA PHE A 32 15.32 -2.47 -3.74
C PHE A 32 15.64 -3.92 -3.35
N ILE A 33 15.09 -4.41 -2.23
CA ILE A 33 15.14 -5.83 -1.84
C ILE A 33 14.58 -6.77 -2.93
N PHE A 34 13.74 -6.26 -3.83
CA PHE A 34 13.17 -7.01 -4.95
C PHE A 34 13.91 -6.82 -6.28
N VAL A 35 14.91 -5.92 -6.32
CA VAL A 35 15.60 -5.52 -7.55
C VAL A 35 17.01 -6.11 -7.60
N VAL A 36 17.70 -6.18 -6.46
CA VAL A 36 19.03 -6.82 -6.35
C VAL A 36 18.96 -8.14 -5.60
N SER A 37 19.89 -9.04 -5.92
CA SER A 37 20.05 -10.31 -5.23
C SER A 37 20.30 -10.09 -3.74
N SER A 38 19.87 -11.07 -2.93
CA SER A 38 19.91 -11.00 -1.46
C SER A 38 21.26 -10.57 -0.87
N GLU A 39 22.36 -10.89 -1.55
CA GLU A 39 23.75 -10.57 -1.14
C GLU A 39 24.04 -9.07 -1.05
N ASN A 40 23.35 -8.20 -1.82
CA ASN A 40 23.58 -6.75 -1.81
C ASN A 40 22.41 -5.94 -1.20
N SER A 41 21.33 -6.61 -0.81
CA SER A 41 20.10 -5.94 -0.35
C SER A 41 20.26 -5.13 0.96
N ASN A 42 21.22 -5.53 1.81
CA ASN A 42 21.49 -4.85 3.08
C ASN A 42 22.22 -3.51 2.91
N ASP A 43 23.04 -3.37 1.88
CA ASP A 43 23.80 -2.14 1.62
C ASP A 43 22.86 -1.00 1.19
N TYR A 44 21.84 -1.30 0.38
CA TYR A 44 20.88 -0.30 -0.08
C TYR A 44 19.89 0.16 0.98
N ARG A 45 19.58 -0.69 1.98
CA ARG A 45 18.81 -0.24 3.15
C ARG A 45 19.57 0.82 3.93
N GLN A 46 20.91 0.75 3.96
CA GLN A 46 21.74 1.78 4.59
C GLN A 46 21.75 3.09 3.79
N GLU A 47 21.46 3.06 2.49
CA GLU A 47 21.33 4.24 1.63
C GLU A 47 19.97 4.97 1.73
N ILE A 48 18.99 4.37 2.42
CA ILE A 48 17.74 5.06 2.76
C ILE A 48 18.07 6.11 3.82
N ASP A 49 17.65 7.34 3.55
CA ASP A 49 17.82 8.46 4.47
C ASP A 49 17.22 8.13 5.85
N GLU A 50 17.97 8.40 6.92
CA GLU A 50 17.59 8.03 8.27
C GLU A 50 16.30 8.74 8.72
N ARG A 51 16.07 9.99 8.29
CA ARG A 51 14.83 10.72 8.58
C ARG A 51 13.64 10.08 7.87
N PHE A 52 13.83 9.68 6.61
CA PHE A 52 12.79 8.93 5.89
C PHE A 52 12.48 7.62 6.61
N ARG A 53 13.52 6.86 7.02
CA ARG A 53 13.38 5.59 7.72
C ARG A 53 12.61 5.72 9.04
N GLN A 54 12.88 6.77 9.81
CA GLN A 54 12.20 7.01 11.10
C GLN A 54 10.73 7.43 10.95
N HIS A 55 10.38 8.06 9.83
CA HIS A 55 9.04 8.58 9.55
C HIS A 55 8.31 7.80 8.45
N SER A 56 8.74 6.57 8.18
CA SER A 56 8.09 5.69 7.23
C SER A 56 8.00 4.26 7.74
N THR A 57 7.11 3.49 7.14
CA THR A 57 6.97 2.06 7.35
C THR A 57 6.83 1.40 6.00
N PHE A 58 7.75 0.47 5.74
CA PHE A 58 7.73 -0.37 4.55
C PHE A 58 7.09 -1.71 4.89
N SER A 59 6.17 -2.17 4.04
CA SER A 59 5.54 -3.47 4.13
C SER A 59 5.58 -4.16 2.77
N ALA A 60 5.71 -5.49 2.79
CA ALA A 60 5.84 -6.30 1.60
C ALA A 60 5.21 -7.68 1.79
N GLN A 61 4.61 -8.19 0.72
CA GLN A 61 3.95 -9.49 0.66
C GLN A 61 4.19 -10.16 -0.69
N LEU A 62 4.30 -11.49 -0.66
CA LEU A 62 4.41 -12.33 -1.85
C LEU A 62 3.06 -13.01 -2.09
N LEU A 63 2.42 -12.72 -3.22
CA LEU A 63 1.09 -13.22 -3.56
C LEU A 63 1.18 -14.36 -4.59
N GLY A 64 0.65 -15.52 -4.24
CA GLY A 64 0.84 -16.75 -5.02
C GLY A 64 2.13 -17.47 -4.65
N GLY A 65 2.38 -18.64 -5.24
CA GLY A 65 3.49 -19.48 -4.82
C GLY A 65 3.27 -20.09 -3.43
N THR A 66 4.32 -20.18 -2.64
CA THR A 66 4.26 -20.59 -1.23
C THR A 66 4.27 -19.37 -0.31
N ASP A 67 3.50 -19.44 0.77
CA ASP A 67 3.36 -18.35 1.76
C ASP A 67 4.45 -18.43 2.86
N SER A 68 5.40 -19.35 2.72
CA SER A 68 6.40 -19.72 3.74
C SER A 68 7.79 -19.10 3.51
N ILE A 69 7.93 -18.19 2.55
CA ILE A 69 9.20 -17.57 2.18
C ILE A 69 9.11 -16.08 2.51
N ASP A 70 10.15 -15.57 3.16
CA ASP A 70 10.26 -14.16 3.49
C ASP A 70 10.34 -13.30 2.21
N PRO A 71 9.69 -12.13 2.15
CA PRO A 71 9.78 -11.23 0.99
C PRO A 71 11.21 -10.88 0.56
N SER A 72 12.16 -10.80 1.48
CA SER A 72 13.58 -10.54 1.15
C SER A 72 14.24 -11.70 0.39
N GLU A 73 13.66 -12.90 0.41
CA GLU A 73 14.12 -14.08 -0.30
C GLU A 73 13.25 -14.38 -1.54
N TRP A 74 12.72 -13.33 -2.19
CA TRP A 74 11.78 -13.45 -3.31
C TRP A 74 12.30 -14.36 -4.46
N GLU A 75 13.62 -14.43 -4.66
CA GLU A 75 14.26 -15.29 -5.65
C GLU A 75 13.99 -16.78 -5.39
N LYS A 76 13.91 -17.19 -4.13
CA LYS A 76 13.54 -18.56 -3.73
C LYS A 76 12.04 -18.81 -3.90
N TRP A 77 11.24 -17.77 -3.75
CA TRP A 77 9.79 -17.82 -3.91
C TRP A 77 9.36 -17.91 -5.38
N ALA A 78 10.00 -17.16 -6.28
CA ALA A 78 9.58 -17.06 -7.68
C ALA A 78 9.42 -18.42 -8.40
N PRO A 79 10.31 -19.42 -8.24
CA PRO A 79 10.13 -20.75 -8.82
C PRO A 79 8.87 -21.49 -8.33
N THR A 80 8.36 -21.17 -7.13
CA THR A 80 7.20 -21.84 -6.54
C THR A 80 5.88 -21.43 -7.21
N ILE A 81 5.84 -20.26 -7.86
CA ILE A 81 4.67 -19.71 -8.55
C ILE A 81 4.15 -20.69 -9.60
N LYS A 82 5.05 -21.38 -10.33
CA LYS A 82 4.67 -22.36 -11.35
C LYS A 82 3.82 -23.50 -10.79
N ARG A 83 4.03 -23.87 -9.53
CA ARG A 83 3.32 -24.97 -8.86
C ARG A 83 2.06 -24.51 -8.14
N LYS A 84 2.02 -23.25 -7.67
CA LYS A 84 0.90 -22.69 -6.89
C LYS A 84 0.52 -21.28 -7.37
N PRO A 85 0.08 -21.10 -8.62
CA PRO A 85 -0.28 -19.77 -9.11
C PRO A 85 -1.56 -19.26 -8.41
N ARG A 86 -1.65 -17.94 -8.19
CA ARG A 86 -2.89 -17.26 -7.76
C ARG A 86 -3.35 -16.23 -8.80
N SER A 87 -4.61 -15.80 -8.72
CA SER A 87 -5.10 -14.67 -9.51
C SER A 87 -4.43 -13.39 -9.02
N ILE A 88 -3.75 -12.67 -9.91
CA ILE A 88 -3.03 -11.42 -9.62
C ILE A 88 -3.69 -10.19 -10.27
N SER A 89 -4.58 -10.43 -11.21
CA SER A 89 -5.38 -9.39 -11.84
C SER A 89 -6.75 -9.96 -12.14
N TYR A 90 -7.77 -9.15 -11.88
CA TYR A 90 -9.15 -9.50 -12.14
C TYR A 90 -9.87 -8.27 -12.67
N ARG A 91 -10.91 -8.53 -13.47
CA ARG A 91 -11.88 -7.51 -13.87
C ARG A 91 -13.15 -7.83 -13.12
N LEU A 92 -13.67 -6.83 -12.41
CA LEU A 92 -14.97 -6.93 -11.75
C LEU A 92 -16.04 -6.45 -12.71
N ILE A 93 -17.19 -7.11 -12.66
CA ILE A 93 -18.45 -6.64 -13.25
C ILE A 93 -19.42 -6.36 -12.11
N SER A 94 -20.37 -5.46 -12.31
CA SER A 94 -21.39 -5.22 -11.28
C SER A 94 -22.27 -6.46 -11.11
N LEU A 95 -22.74 -6.72 -9.88
CA LEU A 95 -23.59 -7.88 -9.60
C LEU A 95 -24.91 -7.85 -10.39
N ASP A 96 -25.43 -6.65 -10.70
CA ASP A 96 -26.64 -6.52 -11.53
C ASP A 96 -26.42 -6.98 -12.98
N GLU A 97 -25.19 -6.92 -13.50
CA GLU A 97 -24.87 -7.34 -14.87
C GLU A 97 -24.95 -8.86 -15.06
N ILE A 98 -25.00 -9.63 -13.97
CA ILE A 98 -25.17 -11.09 -13.99
C ILE A 98 -26.64 -11.46 -14.28
N LEU A 99 -27.58 -10.54 -14.02
CA LEU A 99 -29.01 -10.77 -14.24
C LEU A 99 -29.42 -10.34 -15.65
N PRO A 100 -30.40 -11.04 -16.27
CA PRO A 100 -31.02 -10.55 -17.49
C PRO A 100 -31.76 -9.22 -17.24
N GLU A 101 -31.98 -8.45 -18.31
CA GLU A 101 -32.76 -7.21 -18.25
C GLU A 101 -34.15 -7.49 -17.67
N SER A 102 -34.40 -6.92 -16.49
CA SER A 102 -35.58 -7.18 -15.68
C SER A 102 -35.72 -6.13 -14.59
N ASP A 103 -36.91 -6.03 -14.00
CA ASP A 103 -37.14 -5.16 -12.83
C ASP A 103 -36.25 -5.55 -11.64
N LEU A 104 -35.94 -6.84 -11.49
CA LEU A 104 -35.04 -7.34 -10.46
C LEU A 104 -33.61 -6.80 -10.65
N ARG A 105 -33.12 -6.76 -11.90
CA ARG A 105 -31.82 -6.15 -12.22
C ARG A 105 -31.78 -4.67 -11.83
N ASN A 106 -32.81 -3.92 -12.19
CA ASN A 106 -32.90 -2.50 -11.86
C ASN A 106 -32.97 -2.26 -10.34
N ALA A 107 -33.73 -3.08 -9.61
CA ALA A 107 -33.80 -3.02 -8.16
C ALA A 107 -32.45 -3.33 -7.50
N LEU A 108 -31.74 -4.36 -7.99
CA LEU A 108 -30.41 -4.70 -7.49
C LEU A 108 -29.40 -3.57 -7.76
N LYS A 109 -29.41 -3.00 -8.97
CA LYS A 109 -28.56 -1.85 -9.31
C LYS A 109 -28.81 -0.66 -8.36
N ALA A 110 -30.08 -0.32 -8.11
CA ALA A 110 -30.44 0.76 -7.19
C ALA A 110 -29.98 0.47 -5.74
N ALA A 111 -30.07 -0.79 -5.29
CA ALA A 111 -29.59 -1.19 -3.98
C ALA A 111 -28.05 -1.09 -3.86
N ILE A 112 -27.31 -1.49 -4.89
CA ILE A 112 -25.85 -1.34 -4.97
C ILE A 112 -25.49 0.15 -4.87
N ASP A 113 -26.11 1.00 -5.68
CA ASP A 113 -25.88 2.45 -5.67
C ASP A 113 -26.16 3.08 -4.30
N TYR A 114 -27.21 2.61 -3.62
CA TYR A 114 -27.54 3.07 -2.28
C TYR A 114 -26.46 2.70 -1.26
N VAL A 115 -26.00 1.44 -1.26
CA VAL A 115 -24.96 0.97 -0.34
C VAL A 115 -23.64 1.70 -0.58
N LEU A 116 -23.25 1.91 -1.84
CA LEU A 116 -22.03 2.65 -2.19
C LEU A 116 -22.08 4.10 -1.67
N LYS A 117 -23.21 4.80 -1.87
CA LYS A 117 -23.39 6.17 -1.34
C LYS A 117 -23.36 6.23 0.18
N LEU A 118 -23.89 5.21 0.85
CA LEU A 118 -23.85 5.12 2.31
C LEU A 118 -22.41 4.94 2.79
N ALA A 119 -21.65 4.01 2.20
CA ALA A 119 -20.25 3.78 2.52
C ALA A 119 -19.40 5.06 2.31
N GLU A 120 -19.56 5.76 1.18
CA GLU A 120 -18.86 7.02 0.92
C GLU A 120 -19.18 8.12 1.95
N LYS A 121 -20.42 8.12 2.47
CA LYS A 121 -20.81 9.07 3.52
C LYS A 121 -20.15 8.71 4.85
N GLU A 122 -20.10 7.43 5.19
CA GLU A 122 -19.44 6.94 6.40
C GLU A 122 -17.93 7.20 6.37
N ASP A 123 -17.26 6.93 5.25
CA ASP A 123 -15.84 7.21 5.06
C ASP A 123 -15.52 8.69 5.23
N ARG A 124 -16.32 9.58 4.61
CA ARG A 124 -16.15 11.04 4.78
C ARG A 124 -16.36 11.47 6.23
N ASN A 125 -17.34 10.90 6.91
CA ASN A 125 -17.58 11.22 8.33
C ASN A 125 -16.39 10.78 9.19
N TYR A 126 -15.83 9.61 8.93
CA TYR A 126 -14.65 9.12 9.65
C TYR A 126 -13.42 10.01 9.41
N ILE A 127 -13.15 10.39 8.16
CA ILE A 127 -12.07 11.32 7.83
C ILE A 127 -12.26 12.65 8.56
N ASN A 128 -13.46 13.23 8.52
CA ASN A 128 -13.77 14.49 9.20
C ASN A 128 -13.58 14.39 10.72
N GLN A 129 -13.96 13.25 11.33
CA GLN A 129 -13.70 12.99 12.75
C GLN A 129 -12.19 12.96 13.04
N LEU A 130 -11.41 12.24 12.25
CA LEU A 130 -9.95 12.21 12.39
C LEU A 130 -9.33 13.60 12.23
N GLU A 131 -9.82 14.42 11.30
CA GLU A 131 -9.37 15.80 11.11
C GLU A 131 -9.74 16.70 12.29
N SER A 132 -10.95 16.58 12.84
CA SER A 132 -11.38 17.37 14.01
C SER A 132 -10.59 17.04 15.28
N LEU A 133 -10.12 15.80 15.41
CA LEU A 133 -9.24 15.35 16.50
C LEU A 133 -7.78 15.74 16.28
N ARG A 134 -7.44 16.19 15.06
CA ARG A 134 -6.09 16.59 14.70
C ARG A 134 -5.80 17.95 15.34
N GLY A 135 -4.95 17.95 16.37
CA GLY A 135 -4.30 19.18 16.82
C GLY A 135 -3.52 19.85 15.67
N PRO A 136 -3.08 21.12 15.83
CA PRO A 136 -2.29 21.81 14.81
C PRO A 136 -1.13 20.91 14.36
N PRO A 137 -0.77 20.90 13.06
CA PRO A 137 0.28 20.04 12.54
C PRO A 137 1.54 20.31 13.35
N LYS A 138 1.87 19.37 14.23
CA LYS A 138 3.15 19.37 14.92
C LYS A 138 4.17 19.07 13.81
N ASN A 139 5.13 19.95 13.59
CA ASN A 139 6.33 19.64 12.81
C ASN A 139 7.12 18.57 13.57
N LYS A 140 6.65 17.32 13.51
CA LYS A 140 7.23 16.20 14.26
C LYS A 140 8.52 15.70 13.65
N CYS A 141 8.69 15.88 12.34
CA CYS A 141 9.91 15.50 11.64
C CYS A 141 11.17 16.25 12.15
N SER A 142 11.02 17.39 12.84
CA SER A 142 12.13 18.21 13.37
C SER A 142 12.23 18.26 14.91
N GLN A 143 11.29 17.67 15.66
CA GLN A 143 11.28 17.78 17.14
C GLN A 143 12.19 16.79 17.87
N ASN A 144 12.81 15.82 17.18
CA ASN A 144 13.76 14.89 17.79
C ASN A 144 15.22 15.40 17.78
N GLU A 145 15.50 16.59 17.24
CA GLU A 145 16.86 17.17 17.20
C GLU A 145 17.30 17.83 18.54
N ILE A 146 16.42 17.92 19.55
CA ILE A 146 16.74 18.56 20.84
C ILE A 146 16.62 17.58 22.00
N ARG A 147 17.34 16.45 21.95
CA ARG A 147 17.76 15.67 23.14
C ARG A 147 19.10 14.99 22.87
N THR A 148 20.17 15.79 22.85
CA THR A 148 21.53 15.34 23.16
C THR A 148 22.08 16.20 24.29
#